data_AF-A0AB73G2Y6-F1
#
_entry.id   AF-A0AB73G2Y6-F1
#
_cell.length_a   1.000
_cell.length_b   1.000
_cell.length_c   1.000
_cell.angle_alpha   90.00
_cell.angle_beta   90.00
_cell.angle_gamma   90.00
#
_symmetry.space_group_name_H-M   'P 1'
#
loop_
_entity.id
_entity.type
_entity.pdbx_description
1 polymer ?
#
loop_
_entity_poly.entity_id
_entity_poly.type
_entity_poly.pdbx_seq_one_letter_code
_entity_poly.pdbx_strand_id
1 'polypeptide(L)'
;MEQLINDGVEGVYGDGGDNIFLIDNVSDLEGIKAIVGNGGTDTLKLTGEGQVLDLSNLQGKLSSVEVIDLTGTGSNTLKLSLADVLEQGGKDLFVNDGKTQMMIKGADGDVVELSDLLPDGSDVGDWAEQAGTVTVEGVAYNVFYHSGLNAELLVQTGVTTHLENH
;
A
#
# COMPACT_ATOMS: atom_id res chain seq x y z
N MET A 1 15.92 -7.73 -2.41
CA MET A 1 15.83 -8.65 -3.58
C MET A 1 14.76 -8.13 -4.55
N GLU A 2 14.81 -8.49 -5.83
CA GLU A 2 13.72 -8.19 -6.78
C GLU A 2 13.15 -9.49 -7.37
N GLN A 3 11.81 -9.63 -7.38
CA GLN A 3 11.10 -10.82 -7.87
C GLN A 3 9.92 -10.41 -8.74
N LEU A 4 9.77 -11.06 -9.89
CA LEU A 4 8.67 -10.82 -10.82
C LEU A 4 7.53 -11.81 -10.59
N ILE A 5 6.31 -11.31 -10.47
CA ILE A 5 5.08 -12.09 -10.38
C ILE A 5 4.39 -12.06 -11.75
N ASN A 6 4.26 -13.23 -12.36
CA ASN A 6 3.59 -13.45 -13.65
C ASN A 6 2.60 -14.62 -13.53
N ASP A 7 1.78 -14.82 -14.56
CA ASP A 7 0.95 -16.01 -14.69
C ASP A 7 1.67 -17.33 -14.33
N GLY A 8 1.00 -18.15 -13.52
CA GLY A 8 1.51 -19.42 -13.00
C GLY A 8 2.40 -19.33 -11.76
N VAL A 9 2.79 -18.13 -11.30
CA VAL A 9 3.47 -17.97 -10.01
C VAL A 9 2.46 -18.13 -8.87
N GLU A 10 2.63 -19.18 -8.06
CA GLU A 10 1.74 -19.43 -6.93
C GLU A 10 2.19 -18.73 -5.63
N GLY A 11 3.45 -18.32 -5.52
CA GLY A 11 3.90 -17.52 -4.37
C GLY A 11 5.32 -16.98 -4.48
N VAL A 12 5.56 -15.85 -3.84
CA VAL A 12 6.85 -15.17 -3.74
C VAL A 12 7.15 -14.83 -2.28
N TYR A 13 8.41 -14.99 -1.91
CA TYR A 13 8.87 -14.84 -0.53
C TYR A 13 10.15 -14.04 -0.51
N GLY A 14 10.14 -12.99 0.30
CA GLY A 14 11.28 -12.15 0.56
C GLY A 14 12.29 -12.76 1.53
N ASP A 15 13.34 -12.02 1.81
CA ASP A 15 14.39 -12.36 2.76
C ASP A 15 14.33 -11.47 4.01
N GLY A 16 15.48 -11.18 4.63
CA GLY A 16 15.51 -10.36 5.85
C GLY A 16 15.74 -8.87 5.60
N GLY A 17 15.76 -8.43 4.35
CA GLY A 17 15.90 -7.01 4.00
C GLY A 17 14.94 -6.60 2.90
N ASP A 18 15.01 -5.33 2.51
CA ASP A 18 14.04 -4.70 1.62
C ASP A 18 13.95 -5.41 0.26
N ASN A 19 12.74 -5.84 -0.09
CA ASN A 19 12.45 -6.55 -1.33
C ASN A 19 11.43 -5.81 -2.20
N ILE A 20 11.48 -6.10 -3.49
CA ILE A 20 10.58 -5.53 -4.50
C ILE A 20 9.94 -6.70 -5.24
N PHE A 21 8.62 -6.78 -5.13
CA PHE A 21 7.78 -7.67 -5.91
C PHE A 21 7.19 -6.87 -7.08
N LEU A 22 7.53 -7.24 -8.29
CA LEU A 22 7.07 -6.58 -9.51
C LEU A 22 5.84 -7.30 -10.06
N ILE A 23 4.79 -6.55 -10.37
CA ILE A 23 3.65 -7.01 -11.16
C ILE A 23 3.52 -6.13 -12.40
N ASP A 24 3.43 -6.75 -13.57
CA ASP A 24 3.09 -6.03 -14.80
C ASP A 24 1.58 -5.93 -14.96
N ASN A 25 0.85 -7.04 -14.78
CA ASN A 25 -0.60 -7.08 -14.88
C ASN A 25 -1.23 -7.53 -13.56
N VAL A 26 -2.24 -6.83 -13.07
CA VAL A 26 -3.00 -7.20 -11.86
C VAL A 26 -3.64 -8.58 -12.02
N SER A 27 -3.97 -9.00 -13.25
CA SER A 27 -4.48 -10.36 -13.51
C SER A 27 -3.48 -11.46 -13.14
N ASP A 28 -2.18 -11.18 -13.11
CA ASP A 28 -1.16 -12.14 -12.68
C ASP A 28 -1.29 -12.52 -11.20
N LEU A 29 -2.06 -11.73 -10.42
CA LEU A 29 -2.36 -12.00 -9.02
C LEU A 29 -3.52 -12.97 -8.80
N GLU A 30 -4.30 -13.34 -9.82
CA GLU A 30 -5.47 -14.22 -9.64
C GLU A 30 -5.08 -15.60 -9.07
N GLY A 31 -3.94 -16.14 -9.50
CA GLY A 31 -3.40 -17.42 -9.06
C GLY A 31 -2.50 -17.37 -7.83
N ILE A 32 -2.16 -16.16 -7.33
CA ILE A 32 -1.22 -16.01 -6.23
C ILE A 32 -1.83 -16.54 -4.93
N LYS A 33 -1.03 -17.30 -4.18
CA LYS A 33 -1.37 -17.82 -2.85
C LYS A 33 -0.65 -17.06 -1.75
N ALA A 34 0.52 -16.51 -2.04
CA ALA A 34 1.32 -15.79 -1.05
C ALA A 34 2.29 -14.77 -1.69
N ILE A 35 2.30 -13.55 -1.17
CA ILE A 35 3.33 -12.53 -1.35
C ILE A 35 3.76 -12.14 0.06
N VAL A 36 4.96 -12.57 0.45
CA VAL A 36 5.44 -12.40 1.83
C VAL A 36 6.77 -11.68 1.81
N GLY A 37 6.85 -10.46 2.32
CA GLY A 37 8.12 -9.71 2.38
C GLY A 37 9.10 -10.26 3.41
N ASN A 38 8.59 -10.81 4.51
CA ASN A 38 9.34 -11.23 5.70
C ASN A 38 9.94 -10.06 6.48
N GLY A 39 11.23 -9.77 6.34
CA GLY A 39 11.89 -8.73 7.12
C GLY A 39 12.40 -7.60 6.23
N GLY A 40 12.44 -6.38 6.75
CA GLY A 40 12.82 -5.20 5.98
C GLY A 40 11.59 -4.31 5.73
N THR A 41 11.68 -3.46 4.73
CA THR A 41 10.57 -2.67 4.20
C THR A 41 10.33 -3.07 2.76
N ASP A 42 9.25 -3.81 2.54
CA ASP A 42 9.01 -4.51 1.29
C ASP A 42 8.00 -3.77 0.41
N THR A 43 8.21 -3.87 -0.90
CA THR A 43 7.47 -3.12 -1.91
C THR A 43 6.75 -4.06 -2.87
N LEU A 44 5.44 -3.86 -3.06
CA LEU A 44 4.72 -4.38 -4.23
C LEU A 44 4.60 -3.25 -5.27
N LYS A 45 5.27 -3.42 -6.41
CA LYS A 45 5.35 -2.42 -7.48
C LYS A 45 4.53 -2.84 -8.69
N LEU A 46 3.55 -2.00 -9.04
CA LEU A 46 2.78 -2.11 -10.27
C LEU A 46 3.49 -1.36 -11.39
N THR A 47 3.89 -2.09 -12.42
CA THR A 47 4.71 -1.56 -13.52
C THR A 47 3.90 -1.23 -14.78
N GLY A 48 2.75 -1.90 -14.98
CA GLY A 48 1.86 -1.64 -16.10
C GLY A 48 1.01 -0.36 -15.95
N GLU A 49 0.08 -0.16 -16.90
CA GLU A 49 -0.72 1.06 -17.06
C GLU A 49 -2.21 0.83 -16.99
N GLY A 50 -2.94 1.78 -16.37
CA GLY A 50 -4.40 1.83 -16.43
C GLY A 50 -5.09 0.78 -15.57
N GLN A 51 -4.42 0.28 -14.54
CA GLN A 51 -4.89 -0.87 -13.78
C GLN A 51 -5.43 -0.48 -12.41
N VAL A 52 -6.30 -1.34 -11.90
CA VAL A 52 -6.87 -1.23 -10.57
C VAL A 52 -6.31 -2.35 -9.72
N LEU A 53 -5.41 -2.02 -8.79
CA LEU A 53 -4.94 -2.93 -7.75
C LEU A 53 -5.85 -2.79 -6.53
N ASP A 54 -6.63 -3.83 -6.25
CA ASP A 54 -7.54 -3.86 -5.10
C ASP A 54 -7.05 -4.89 -4.08
N LEU A 55 -6.56 -4.40 -2.94
CA LEU A 55 -5.97 -5.24 -1.90
C LEU A 55 -6.99 -6.17 -1.23
N SER A 56 -8.29 -5.89 -1.33
CA SER A 56 -9.32 -6.82 -0.84
C SER A 56 -9.27 -8.18 -1.54
N ASN A 57 -8.76 -8.24 -2.78
CA ASN A 57 -8.55 -9.50 -3.52
C ASN A 57 -7.30 -10.27 -3.05
N LEU A 58 -6.48 -9.67 -2.19
CA LEU A 58 -5.23 -10.22 -1.65
C LEU A 58 -5.31 -10.55 -0.14
N GLN A 59 -6.49 -10.51 0.46
CA GLN A 59 -6.68 -10.84 1.88
C GLN A 59 -6.12 -12.23 2.23
N GLY A 60 -5.25 -12.26 3.25
CA GLY A 60 -4.55 -13.48 3.68
C GLY A 60 -3.50 -14.02 2.70
N LYS A 61 -3.26 -13.33 1.58
CA LYS A 61 -2.22 -13.65 0.60
C LYS A 61 -1.05 -12.68 0.67
N LEU A 62 -1.28 -11.43 1.07
CA LEU A 62 -0.24 -10.41 1.27
C LEU A 62 0.19 -10.37 2.73
N SER A 63 1.50 -10.33 3.00
CA SER A 63 2.02 -10.17 4.36
C SER A 63 3.37 -9.45 4.35
N SER A 64 3.54 -8.51 5.29
CA SER A 64 4.78 -7.72 5.45
C SER A 64 5.17 -7.05 4.13
N VAL A 65 4.27 -6.21 3.60
CA VAL A 65 4.50 -5.40 2.40
C VAL A 65 4.04 -3.98 2.69
N GLU A 66 4.96 -3.16 3.17
CA GLU A 66 4.70 -1.86 3.76
C GLU A 66 4.55 -0.75 2.71
N VAL A 67 5.04 -0.99 1.48
CA VAL A 67 5.06 -0.03 0.39
C VAL A 67 4.30 -0.58 -0.83
N ILE A 68 3.37 0.23 -1.35
CA ILE A 68 2.81 0.01 -2.70
C ILE A 68 3.39 1.08 -3.63
N ASP A 69 3.98 0.65 -4.73
CA ASP A 69 4.61 1.53 -5.70
C ASP A 69 3.85 1.52 -7.03
N LEU A 70 3.17 2.64 -7.32
CA LEU A 70 2.40 2.87 -8.55
C LEU A 70 3.21 3.60 -9.63
N THR A 71 4.51 3.85 -9.43
CA THR A 71 5.39 4.56 -10.39
C THR A 71 5.72 3.76 -11.66
N GLY A 72 4.87 2.81 -12.04
CA GLY A 72 4.86 2.18 -13.35
C GLY A 72 4.50 3.15 -14.47
N THR A 73 3.93 2.61 -15.54
CA THR A 73 3.49 3.42 -16.68
C THR A 73 2.06 3.91 -16.52
N GLY A 74 1.74 5.09 -17.06
CA GLY A 74 0.38 5.64 -17.08
C GLY A 74 -0.21 5.86 -15.68
N SER A 75 -1.54 5.87 -15.59
CA SER A 75 -2.28 6.14 -14.35
C SER A 75 -2.88 4.86 -13.79
N ASN A 76 -2.57 4.53 -12.55
CA ASN A 76 -3.08 3.35 -11.87
C ASN A 76 -3.94 3.74 -10.67
N THR A 77 -4.79 2.82 -10.22
CA THR A 77 -5.63 3.01 -9.03
C THR A 77 -5.31 1.93 -8.01
N LEU A 78 -5.06 2.35 -6.77
CA LEU A 78 -4.98 1.47 -5.61
C LEU A 78 -6.25 1.60 -4.78
N LYS A 79 -6.84 0.48 -4.41
CA LYS A 79 -7.89 0.40 -3.38
C LYS A 79 -7.33 -0.32 -2.16
N LEU A 80 -7.45 0.32 -1.00
CA LEU A 80 -7.05 -0.24 0.28
C LEU A 80 -7.95 0.25 1.42
N SER A 81 -7.92 -0.49 2.51
CA SER A 81 -8.71 -0.27 3.71
C SER A 81 -7.83 0.01 4.92
N LEU A 82 -8.45 0.43 6.03
CA LEU A 82 -7.83 0.51 7.34
C LEU A 82 -7.18 -0.82 7.76
N ALA A 83 -7.80 -1.95 7.45
CA ALA A 83 -7.24 -3.26 7.76
C ALA A 83 -5.95 -3.54 6.99
N ASP A 84 -5.85 -3.14 5.73
CA ASP A 84 -4.63 -3.32 4.94
C ASP A 84 -3.47 -2.53 5.57
N VAL A 85 -3.72 -1.29 6.02
CA VAL A 85 -2.70 -0.47 6.73
C VAL A 85 -2.25 -1.12 8.04
N LEU A 86 -3.17 -1.73 8.78
CA LEU A 86 -2.86 -2.40 10.05
C LEU A 86 -2.18 -3.75 9.88
N GLU A 87 -2.51 -4.50 8.83
CA GLU A 87 -1.99 -5.84 8.56
C GLU A 87 -0.61 -5.79 7.89
N GLN A 88 -0.42 -4.84 6.97
CA GLN A 88 0.81 -4.75 6.17
C GLN A 88 1.75 -3.65 6.65
N GLY A 89 1.25 -2.65 7.37
CA GLY A 89 2.08 -1.57 7.87
C GLY A 89 2.96 -1.98 9.06
N GLY A 90 4.03 -1.22 9.26
CA GLY A 90 4.92 -1.37 10.40
C GLY A 90 4.95 -0.12 11.26
N LYS A 91 5.29 -0.28 12.54
CA LYS A 91 5.36 0.84 13.47
C LYS A 91 6.62 1.68 13.24
N ASP A 92 6.47 3.01 13.20
CA ASP A 92 7.58 3.96 13.14
C ASP A 92 8.52 3.77 11.92
N LEU A 93 7.99 3.28 10.79
CA LEU A 93 8.80 2.92 9.62
C LEU A 93 9.39 4.13 8.91
N PHE A 94 8.55 5.14 8.64
CA PHE A 94 8.90 6.29 7.83
C PHE A 94 8.95 7.57 8.65
N VAL A 95 8.09 7.67 9.66
CA VAL A 95 8.04 8.76 10.63
C VAL A 95 8.02 8.15 12.04
N ASN A 96 8.83 8.66 12.95
CA ASN A 96 8.87 8.13 14.33
C ASN A 96 7.84 8.87 15.21
N ASP A 97 6.56 8.51 15.09
CA ASP A 97 5.42 9.16 15.75
C ASP A 97 4.48 8.20 16.52
N GLY A 98 4.85 6.92 16.57
CA GLY A 98 4.19 5.84 17.28
C GLY A 98 3.12 5.09 16.48
N LYS A 99 2.88 5.43 15.21
CA LYS A 99 1.81 4.85 14.38
C LYS A 99 2.29 3.66 13.55
N THR A 100 1.34 2.79 13.20
CA THR A 100 1.51 1.77 12.16
C THR A 100 1.35 2.45 10.81
N GLN A 101 2.35 2.31 9.94
CA GLN A 101 2.51 3.09 8.74
C GLN A 101 2.59 2.22 7.49
N MET A 102 1.89 2.63 6.44
CA MET A 102 2.15 2.21 5.06
C MET A 102 2.51 3.42 4.20
N MET A 103 3.19 3.17 3.08
CA MET A 103 3.57 4.20 2.12
C MET A 103 3.11 3.86 0.70
N ILE A 104 2.54 4.85 0.02
CA ILE A 104 2.17 4.76 -1.39
C ILE A 104 3.07 5.69 -2.19
N LYS A 105 3.82 5.11 -3.13
CA LYS A 105 4.59 5.84 -4.14
C LYS A 105 3.78 5.91 -5.42
N GLY A 106 3.87 7.03 -6.13
CA GLY A 106 3.11 7.26 -7.36
C GLY A 106 3.37 8.65 -7.91
N ALA A 107 2.61 9.03 -8.94
CA ALA A 107 2.73 10.31 -9.62
C ALA A 107 1.35 10.89 -9.99
N ASP A 108 1.37 12.03 -10.69
CA ASP A 108 0.16 12.68 -11.20
C ASP A 108 -0.66 11.71 -12.06
N GLY A 109 -1.95 11.58 -11.73
CA GLY A 109 -2.89 10.71 -12.41
C GLY A 109 -3.15 9.39 -11.67
N ASP A 110 -2.24 8.95 -10.79
CA ASP A 110 -2.52 7.83 -9.90
C ASP A 110 -3.59 8.20 -8.87
N VAL A 111 -4.38 7.21 -8.48
CA VAL A 111 -5.48 7.35 -7.52
C VAL A 111 -5.33 6.35 -6.39
N VAL A 112 -5.57 6.81 -5.17
CA VAL A 112 -5.74 5.98 -3.97
C VAL A 112 -7.17 6.14 -3.47
N GLU A 113 -7.93 5.04 -3.42
CA GLU A 113 -9.22 4.96 -2.74
C GLU A 113 -8.99 4.32 -1.37
N LEU A 114 -9.14 5.11 -0.29
CA LEU A 114 -8.83 4.71 1.07
C LEU A 114 -10.11 4.60 1.91
N SER A 115 -10.48 3.37 2.26
CA SER A 115 -11.63 3.09 3.12
C SER A 115 -11.24 3.05 4.60
N ASP A 116 -12.13 3.55 5.47
CA ASP A 116 -12.04 3.49 6.93
C ASP A 116 -12.60 2.18 7.54
N LEU A 117 -13.34 1.39 6.75
CA LEU A 117 -13.99 0.18 7.25
C LEU A 117 -13.00 -0.94 7.53
N LEU A 118 -13.30 -1.69 8.60
CA LEU A 118 -12.70 -2.99 8.87
C LEU A 118 -13.38 -4.10 8.04
N PRO A 119 -12.80 -5.32 7.94
CA PRO A 119 -13.31 -6.37 7.06
C PRO A 119 -14.71 -6.88 7.44
N ASP A 120 -15.13 -6.69 8.69
CA ASP A 120 -16.48 -7.01 9.16
C ASP A 120 -17.50 -5.88 8.89
N GLY A 121 -17.06 -4.80 8.23
CA GLY A 121 -17.85 -3.62 7.91
C GLY A 121 -18.02 -2.66 9.09
N SER A 122 -17.30 -2.86 10.19
CA SER A 122 -17.31 -1.90 11.29
C SER A 122 -16.56 -0.62 10.92
N ASP A 123 -17.19 0.51 11.22
CA ASP A 123 -16.59 1.82 11.24
C ASP A 123 -16.18 2.15 12.68
N VAL A 124 -14.89 2.42 12.87
CA VAL A 124 -14.28 2.72 14.17
C VAL A 124 -13.62 4.10 14.19
N GLY A 125 -13.80 4.90 13.14
CA GLY A 125 -13.20 6.22 12.99
C GLY A 125 -13.03 6.60 11.53
N ASP A 126 -12.49 7.80 11.32
CA ASP A 126 -12.37 8.43 10.01
C ASP A 126 -10.90 8.59 9.62
N TRP A 127 -10.62 8.57 8.32
CA TRP A 127 -9.38 9.13 7.79
C TRP A 127 -9.45 10.65 7.71
N ALA A 128 -8.34 11.30 8.04
CA ALA A 128 -8.16 12.74 7.85
C ALA A 128 -6.76 13.04 7.32
N GLU A 129 -6.70 13.83 6.25
CA GLU A 129 -5.44 14.40 5.77
C GLU A 129 -4.90 15.41 6.80
N GLN A 130 -3.60 15.33 7.07
CA GLN A 130 -2.91 16.22 7.98
C GLN A 130 -2.41 17.46 7.24
N ALA A 131 -2.30 18.57 7.98
CA ALA A 131 -1.79 19.80 7.39
C ALA A 131 -0.29 19.69 7.10
N GLY A 132 0.08 19.86 5.83
CA GLY A 132 1.45 19.83 5.37
C GLY A 132 1.91 18.44 4.93
N THR A 133 3.19 18.34 4.59
CA THR A 133 3.80 17.12 4.06
C THR A 133 4.96 16.67 4.93
N VAL A 134 5.22 15.37 4.96
CA VAL A 134 6.47 14.80 5.47
C VAL A 134 7.42 14.51 4.32
N THR A 135 8.73 14.53 4.58
CA THR A 135 9.74 14.19 3.58
C THR A 135 10.43 12.89 3.97
N VAL A 136 10.34 11.89 3.11
CA VAL A 136 11.02 10.59 3.27
C VAL A 136 11.95 10.42 2.08
N GLU A 137 13.24 10.21 2.36
CA GLU A 137 14.29 10.06 1.33
C GLU A 137 14.34 11.19 0.27
N GLY A 138 13.95 12.41 0.67
CA GLY A 138 13.93 13.58 -0.22
C GLY A 138 12.66 13.71 -1.07
N VAL A 139 11.68 12.82 -0.91
CA VAL A 139 10.37 12.87 -1.57
C VAL A 139 9.30 13.33 -0.58
N ALA A 140 8.37 14.18 -1.02
CA ALA A 140 7.29 14.69 -0.19
C ALA A 140 6.06 13.76 -0.23
N TYR A 141 5.41 13.58 0.92
CA TYR A 141 4.23 12.77 1.11
C TYR A 141 3.16 13.54 1.87
N ASN A 142 1.92 13.49 1.39
CA ASN A 142 0.73 13.82 2.16
C ASN A 142 0.52 12.73 3.22
N VAL A 143 0.01 13.11 4.38
CA VAL A 143 -0.16 12.19 5.52
C VAL A 143 -1.62 12.08 5.89
N PHE A 144 -2.11 10.86 6.04
CA PHE A 144 -3.48 10.57 6.46
C PHE A 144 -3.45 9.81 7.78
N TYR A 145 -4.18 10.32 8.78
CA TYR A 145 -4.35 9.66 10.08
C TYR A 145 -5.75 9.10 10.21
N HIS A 146 -5.83 7.89 10.77
CA HIS A 146 -7.09 7.34 11.22
C HIS A 146 -7.41 7.84 12.64
N SER A 147 -8.64 8.29 12.90
CA SER A 147 -9.01 8.92 14.18
C SER A 147 -9.21 7.92 15.33
N GLY A 148 -9.58 6.68 15.01
CA GLY A 148 -9.89 5.65 16.01
C GLY A 148 -8.75 4.69 16.35
N LEU A 149 -7.77 4.53 15.47
CA LEU A 149 -6.69 3.54 15.58
C LEU A 149 -5.36 4.18 15.20
N ASN A 150 -4.25 3.61 15.67
CA ASN A 150 -2.90 4.10 15.38
C ASN A 150 -2.44 3.71 13.97
N ALA A 151 -3.19 4.13 12.94
CA ALA A 151 -2.88 3.89 11.54
C ALA A 151 -2.55 5.21 10.82
N GLU A 152 -1.54 5.15 9.95
CA GLU A 152 -1.07 6.27 9.14
C GLU A 152 -0.76 5.79 7.72
N LEU A 153 -1.23 6.56 6.73
CA LEU A 153 -0.87 6.35 5.33
C LEU A 153 -0.10 7.56 4.82
N LEU A 154 1.11 7.32 4.30
CA LEU A 154 1.90 8.32 3.60
C LEU A 154 1.68 8.14 2.10
N VAL A 155 1.13 9.14 1.43
CA VAL A 155 0.88 9.09 -0.02
C VAL A 155 1.73 10.15 -0.71
N GLN A 156 2.56 9.74 -1.67
CA GLN A 156 3.46 10.64 -2.39
C GLN A 156 2.68 11.78 -3.04
N THR A 157 3.19 13.01 -2.92
CA THR A 157 2.55 14.19 -3.52
C THR A 157 2.42 14.02 -5.03
N GLY A 158 1.22 14.30 -5.57
CA GLY A 158 0.87 14.11 -7.00
C GLY A 158 -0.20 13.02 -7.19
N VAL A 159 -0.20 12.01 -6.32
CA VAL A 159 -1.26 11.01 -6.27
C VAL A 159 -2.54 11.65 -5.72
N THR A 160 -3.69 11.39 -6.35
CA THR A 160 -4.99 11.81 -5.85
C THR A 160 -5.50 10.80 -4.82
N THR A 161 -5.89 11.25 -3.63
CA THR A 161 -6.46 10.39 -2.59
C THR A 161 -7.93 10.71 -2.37
N HIS A 162 -8.78 9.69 -2.45
CA HIS A 162 -10.19 9.74 -2.10
C HIS A 162 -10.39 9.02 -0.76
N LEU A 163 -10.95 9.74 0.21
CA LEU A 163 -11.28 9.19 1.52
C LEU A 163 -12.74 8.70 1.49
N GLU A 164 -12.92 7.40 1.64
CA GLU A 164 -14.22 6.76 1.71
C GLU A 164 -14.56 6.52 3.18
N ASN A 165 -14.91 7.60 3.88
CA ASN A 165 -15.36 7.57 5.26
C ASN A 165 -16.88 7.30 5.34
N HIS A 166 -17.34 6.49 6.30
CA HIS A 166 -18.72 5.95 6.35
C HIS A 166 -19.63 6.52 7.45
#